data_AF-A0A928G455-F1
#
_entry.id   AF-A0A928G455-F1
#
_cell.length_a   1.000
_cell.length_b   1.000
_cell.length_c   1.000
_cell.angle_alpha   90.00
_cell.angle_beta   90.00
_cell.angle_gamma   90.00
#
_symmetry.space_group_name_H-M   'P 1'
#
loop_
_entity.id
_entity.type
_entity.pdbx_description
1 polymer ?
#
loop_
_entity_poly.entity_id
_entity_poly.type
_entity_poly.pdbx_seq_one_letter_code
_entity_poly.pdbx_strand_id
1 'polypeptide(L)'
;MMIGLIILGVVVLALVAMYFHYNNREVALRKEAEAQKGKIESVYDTMWKTLKQEAGVTDQYRKTFEEIYPKLISGRYSQDGKELMKFIKESNPEFDTRLYDKLMQSIEAQRAYFASSQQRMLDIIRERETLLEQMPSGWFISNKSKIEYEVISSTASKDTMVSRREDDVELFK
;
A
#
# COMPACT_ATOMS: atom_id res chain seq x y z
N MET A 1 -30.25 28.88 39.74
CA MET A 1 -29.24 29.54 38.87
C MET A 1 -27.84 28.96 39.03
N MET A 2 -27.27 28.87 40.24
CA MET A 2 -25.89 28.40 40.47
C MET A 2 -25.60 26.97 39.95
N ILE A 3 -26.50 26.02 40.22
CA ILE A 3 -26.36 24.62 39.73
C ILE A 3 -26.41 24.55 38.20
N GLY A 4 -27.24 25.39 37.56
CA GLY A 4 -27.33 25.45 36.10
C GLY A 4 -26.05 25.98 35.45
N LEU A 5 -25.39 26.97 36.07
CA LEU A 5 -24.10 27.49 35.60
C LEU A 5 -22.97 26.46 35.74
N ILE A 6 -22.98 25.67 36.82
CA ILE A 6 -22.00 24.59 37.03
C ILE A 6 -22.20 23.49 35.98
N ILE A 7 -23.44 23.06 35.74
CA ILE A 7 -23.74 22.05 34.70
C ILE A 7 -23.33 22.56 33.32
N LEU A 8 -23.64 23.82 32.98
CA LEU A 8 -23.21 24.44 31.73
C LEU A 8 -21.68 24.43 31.59
N GLY A 9 -20.95 24.79 32.66
CA GLY A 9 -19.50 24.77 32.68
C GLY A 9 -18.91 23.38 32.43
N VAL A 10 -19.48 22.34 33.05
CA VAL A 10 -19.05 20.95 32.84
C VAL A 10 -19.32 20.50 31.40
N VAL A 11 -20.48 20.84 30.83
CA VAL A 11 -20.82 20.51 29.43
C VAL A 11 -19.86 21.18 28.46
N VAL A 12 -19.55 22.47 28.66
CA VAL A 12 -18.59 23.18 27.80
C VAL A 12 -17.19 22.55 27.88
N LEU A 13 -16.72 22.22 29.08
CA LEU A 13 -15.44 21.53 29.26
C LEU A 13 -15.42 20.16 28.57
N ALA A 14 -16.51 19.41 28.65
CA ALA A 14 -16.63 18.12 27.96
C ALA A 14 -16.58 18.28 26.43
N LEU A 15 -17.26 19.29 25.87
CA LEU A 15 -17.22 19.58 24.43
C LEU A 15 -15.82 19.97 23.96
N VAL A 16 -15.11 20.80 24.74
CA VAL A 16 -13.72 21.20 24.44
C VAL A 16 -12.79 19.99 24.53
N ALA A 17 -12.93 19.13 25.53
CA ALA A 17 -12.14 17.91 25.66
C ALA A 17 -12.36 16.96 24.47
N MET A 18 -13.62 16.77 24.06
CA MET A 18 -13.96 15.98 22.87
C MET A 18 -13.37 16.59 21.60
N TYR A 19 -13.42 17.92 21.45
CA TYR A 19 -12.79 18.62 20.32
C TYR A 19 -11.30 18.27 20.19
N PHE A 20 -10.52 18.42 21.26
CA PHE A 20 -9.09 18.09 21.21
C PHE A 20 -8.86 16.60 20.99
N HIS A 21 -9.64 15.72 21.62
CA HIS A 21 -9.50 14.28 21.48
C HIS A 21 -9.68 13.82 20.02
N TYR A 22 -10.77 14.23 19.37
CA TYR A 22 -11.06 13.79 18.00
C TYR A 22 -10.11 14.40 16.96
N ASN A 23 -9.71 15.66 17.12
CA ASN A 23 -8.71 16.28 16.23
C ASN A 23 -7.33 15.63 16.39
N ASN A 24 -6.90 15.30 17.61
CA ASN A 24 -5.65 14.57 17.82
C ASN A 24 -5.68 13.18 17.17
N ARG A 25 -6.83 12.49 17.22
CA ARG A 25 -7.02 11.19 16.55
C ARG A 25 -6.94 11.31 15.03
N GLU A 26 -7.53 12.35 14.44
CA GLU A 26 -7.41 12.60 12.99
C GLU A 26 -5.95 12.86 12.58
N VAL A 27 -5.23 13.68 13.33
CA VAL A 27 -3.81 13.97 13.08
C VAL A 27 -2.96 12.70 13.21
N ALA A 28 -3.25 11.84 14.19
CA ALA A 28 -2.56 10.57 14.36
C ALA A 28 -2.76 9.65 13.14
N LEU A 29 -4.00 9.48 12.67
CA LEU A 29 -4.31 8.68 11.48
C LEU A 29 -3.63 9.25 10.21
N ARG A 30 -3.52 10.57 10.09
CA ARG A 30 -2.83 11.19 8.96
C ARG A 30 -1.33 10.95 8.99
N LYS A 31 -0.70 11.08 10.15
CA LYS A 31 0.72 10.75 10.33
C LYS A 31 0.97 9.27 10.09
N GLU A 32 0.05 8.41 10.51
CA GLU A 32 0.12 6.97 10.24
C GLU A 32 0.02 6.68 8.75
N ALA A 33 -0.90 7.32 8.02
CA ALA A 33 -0.99 7.20 6.57
C ALA A 33 0.30 7.68 5.89
N GLU A 34 0.87 8.81 6.31
CA GLU A 34 2.13 9.32 5.75
C GLU A 34 3.30 8.34 6.00
N ALA A 35 3.43 7.83 7.21
CA ALA A 35 4.43 6.80 7.53
C ALA A 35 4.20 5.51 6.72
N GLN A 36 2.94 5.14 6.51
CA GLN A 36 2.58 3.96 5.72
C GLN A 36 2.95 4.13 4.23
N LYS A 37 2.94 5.35 3.67
CA LYS A 37 3.46 5.62 2.31
C LYS A 37 4.95 5.28 2.23
N GLY A 38 5.74 5.76 3.19
CA GLY A 38 7.16 5.43 3.28
C GLY A 38 7.42 3.92 3.48
N LYS A 39 6.54 3.22 4.21
CA LYS A 39 6.63 1.76 4.36
C LYS A 39 6.41 1.03 3.04
N ILE A 40 5.42 1.43 2.25
CA ILE A 40 5.15 0.86 0.92
C ILE A 40 6.37 1.06 0.00
N GLU A 41 6.95 2.26 0.00
CA GLU A 41 8.18 2.56 -0.75
C GLU A 41 9.37 1.71 -0.28
N SER A 42 9.51 1.51 1.04
CA SER A 42 10.58 0.69 1.61
C SER A 42 10.48 -0.78 1.20
N VAL A 43 9.28 -1.35 1.13
CA VAL A 43 9.10 -2.74 0.65
C VAL A 43 9.46 -2.85 -0.82
N TYR A 44 9.06 -1.88 -1.64
CA TYR A 44 9.45 -1.81 -3.05
C TYR A 44 10.97 -1.78 -3.23
N ASP A 45 11.65 -0.89 -2.52
CA ASP A 45 13.11 -0.76 -2.57
C ASP A 45 13.83 -2.03 -2.05
N THR A 46 13.28 -2.67 -1.02
CA THR A 46 13.82 -3.93 -0.48
C THR A 46 13.82 -5.01 -1.55
N MET A 47 12.73 -5.14 -2.29
CA MET A 47 12.64 -6.15 -3.34
C MET A 47 13.55 -5.85 -4.53
N TRP A 48 13.75 -4.58 -4.91
CA TRP A 48 14.78 -4.18 -5.88
C TRP A 48 16.19 -4.57 -5.39
N LYS A 49 16.50 -4.29 -4.12
CA LYS A 49 17.79 -4.67 -3.52
C LYS A 49 18.00 -6.17 -3.49
N THR A 50 16.96 -6.96 -3.18
CA THR A 50 17.01 -8.43 -3.27
C THR A 50 17.38 -8.88 -4.68
N LEU A 51 16.75 -8.31 -5.71
CA LEU A 51 17.11 -8.61 -7.10
C LEU A 51 18.55 -8.25 -7.42
N LYS A 52 18.99 -7.05 -7.05
CA LYS A 52 20.38 -6.61 -7.24
C LYS A 52 21.39 -7.55 -6.58
N GLN A 53 21.11 -8.00 -5.35
CA GLN A 53 22.02 -8.82 -4.56
C GLN A 53 22.00 -10.30 -4.96
N GLU A 54 20.82 -10.88 -5.16
CA GLU A 54 20.67 -12.31 -5.43
C GLU A 54 20.80 -12.64 -6.92
N ALA A 55 20.32 -11.77 -7.81
CA ALA A 55 20.42 -11.96 -9.26
C ALA A 55 21.65 -11.29 -9.88
N GLY A 56 22.40 -10.49 -9.12
CA GLY A 56 23.59 -9.78 -9.62
C GLY A 56 23.26 -8.70 -10.65
N VAL A 57 22.03 -8.20 -10.66
CA VAL A 57 21.56 -7.18 -11.61
C VAL A 57 22.20 -5.83 -11.27
N THR A 58 22.69 -5.12 -12.28
CA THR A 58 23.34 -3.82 -12.10
C THR A 58 22.31 -2.68 -11.99
N ASP A 59 22.72 -1.54 -11.40
CA ASP A 59 21.82 -0.39 -11.20
C ASP A 59 21.25 0.20 -12.50
N GLN A 60 21.91 -0.03 -13.63
CA GLN A 60 21.44 0.44 -14.95
C GLN A 60 20.08 -0.16 -15.33
N TYR A 61 19.72 -1.32 -14.78
CA TYR A 61 18.46 -2.00 -15.05
C TYR A 61 17.33 -1.60 -14.10
N ARG A 62 17.56 -0.64 -13.18
CA ARG A 62 16.53 -0.17 -12.24
C ARG A 62 15.29 0.32 -12.97
N LYS A 63 15.44 1.12 -14.02
CA LYS A 63 14.31 1.66 -14.80
C LYS A 63 13.47 0.56 -15.44
N THR A 64 14.13 -0.40 -16.08
CA THR A 64 13.48 -1.58 -16.67
C THR A 64 12.75 -2.39 -15.59
N PHE A 65 13.34 -2.49 -14.40
CA PHE A 65 12.68 -3.11 -13.27
C PHE A 65 11.38 -2.38 -12.85
N GLU A 66 11.38 -1.04 -12.79
CA GLU A 66 10.16 -0.28 -12.44
C GLU A 66 9.04 -0.46 -13.48
N GLU A 67 9.40 -0.71 -14.74
CA GLU A 67 8.45 -0.96 -15.84
C GLU A 67 7.82 -2.35 -15.76
N ILE A 68 8.62 -3.38 -15.43
CA ILE A 68 8.12 -4.76 -15.32
C ILE A 68 7.49 -5.03 -13.95
N TYR A 69 7.86 -4.27 -12.92
CA TYR A 69 7.41 -4.50 -11.55
C TYR A 69 5.89 -4.59 -11.39
N PRO A 70 5.06 -3.68 -11.95
CA PRO A 70 3.62 -3.80 -11.88
C PRO A 70 3.11 -5.11 -12.49
N LYS A 71 3.77 -5.61 -13.54
CA LYS A 71 3.44 -6.91 -14.17
C LYS A 71 3.75 -8.05 -13.22
N LEU A 72 4.95 -8.04 -12.63
CA LEU A 72 5.39 -9.03 -11.64
C LEU A 72 4.47 -9.11 -10.42
N ILE A 73 3.83 -8.00 -10.01
CA ILE A 73 2.86 -8.00 -8.90
C ILE A 73 1.52 -8.61 -9.29
N SER A 74 1.16 -8.61 -10.57
CA SER A 74 -0.21 -8.86 -10.98
C SER A 74 -0.56 -10.24 -11.44
N GLY A 75 0.38 -11.02 -11.95
CA GLY A 75 0.07 -12.31 -12.54
C GLY A 75 0.50 -13.50 -11.70
N ARG A 76 -0.18 -14.61 -12.01
CA ARG A 76 0.03 -15.94 -11.45
C ARG A 76 1.37 -16.51 -11.93
N TYR A 77 1.93 -17.39 -11.08
CA TYR A 77 3.25 -18.03 -11.12
C TYR A 77 3.79 -18.51 -12.49
N SER A 78 2.93 -18.76 -13.49
CA SER A 78 3.26 -19.48 -14.73
C SER A 78 3.59 -18.59 -15.95
N GLN A 79 3.15 -17.33 -16.01
CA GLN A 79 3.49 -16.40 -17.10
C GLN A 79 4.59 -15.39 -16.71
N ASP A 80 4.56 -14.86 -15.49
CA ASP A 80 5.43 -13.74 -15.10
C ASP A 80 6.81 -14.15 -14.60
N GLY A 81 6.95 -15.40 -14.10
CA GLY A 81 8.27 -15.96 -13.82
C GLY A 81 9.15 -15.92 -15.09
N LYS A 82 8.54 -16.11 -16.26
CA LYS A 82 9.26 -16.01 -17.54
C LYS A 82 9.70 -14.59 -17.85
N GLU A 83 8.91 -13.56 -17.52
CA GLU A 83 9.28 -12.16 -17.72
C GLU A 83 10.44 -11.75 -16.80
N LEU A 84 10.36 -12.10 -15.51
CA LEU A 84 11.43 -11.82 -14.57
C LEU A 84 12.71 -12.58 -14.93
N MET A 85 12.60 -13.87 -15.28
CA MET A 85 13.73 -14.67 -15.74
C MET A 85 14.36 -14.07 -17.00
N LYS A 86 13.54 -13.62 -17.95
CA LYS A 86 14.01 -12.96 -19.17
C LYS A 86 14.78 -11.68 -18.83
N PHE A 87 14.20 -10.83 -17.99
CA PHE A 87 14.86 -9.62 -17.49
C PHE A 87 16.20 -9.92 -16.81
N ILE A 88 16.24 -10.94 -15.94
CA ILE A 88 17.48 -11.33 -15.25
C ILE A 88 18.52 -11.83 -16.23
N LYS A 89 18.15 -12.69 -17.20
CA LYS A 89 19.09 -13.18 -18.22
C LYS A 89 19.59 -12.06 -19.14
N GLU A 90 18.73 -11.11 -19.48
CA GLU A 90 19.12 -9.91 -20.24
C GLU A 90 20.06 -9.01 -19.43
N SER A 91 19.90 -8.97 -18.11
CA SER A 91 20.69 -8.14 -17.21
C SER A 91 22.00 -8.78 -16.76
N ASN A 92 21.98 -10.11 -16.62
CA ASN A 92 23.06 -10.96 -16.17
C ASN A 92 22.96 -12.33 -16.87
N PRO A 93 23.62 -12.48 -18.04
CA PRO A 93 23.62 -13.74 -18.79
C PRO A 93 24.22 -14.93 -18.03
N GLU A 94 25.12 -14.65 -17.07
CA GLU A 94 25.82 -15.65 -16.25
C GLU A 94 25.00 -16.10 -15.02
N PHE A 95 23.76 -15.63 -14.88
CA PHE A 95 22.91 -15.99 -13.74
C PHE A 95 22.61 -17.49 -13.71
N ASP A 96 22.97 -18.14 -12.60
CA ASP A 96 22.69 -19.56 -12.37
C ASP A 96 21.18 -19.79 -12.20
N THR A 97 20.59 -20.51 -13.14
CA THR A 97 19.16 -20.84 -13.13
C THR A 97 18.74 -21.64 -11.90
N ARG A 98 19.68 -22.29 -11.19
CA ARG A 98 19.42 -22.99 -9.91
C ARG A 98 19.12 -22.03 -8.76
N LEU A 99 19.60 -20.77 -8.83
CA LEU A 99 19.32 -19.74 -7.82
C LEU A 99 17.98 -19.04 -8.06
N TYR A 100 17.35 -19.29 -9.20
CA TYR A 100 16.09 -18.65 -9.58
C TYR A 100 14.96 -18.97 -8.61
N ASP A 101 14.81 -20.24 -8.20
CA ASP A 101 13.73 -20.63 -7.29
C ASP A 101 13.85 -19.92 -5.94
N LYS A 102 15.08 -19.74 -5.44
CA LYS A 102 15.36 -18.99 -4.22
C LYS A 102 14.99 -17.51 -4.37
N LEU A 103 15.40 -16.89 -5.47
CA LEU A 103 15.07 -15.50 -5.77
C LEU A 103 13.55 -15.29 -5.88
N MET A 104 12.85 -16.21 -6.54
CA MET A 104 11.39 -16.16 -6.67
C MET A 104 10.69 -16.24 -5.32
N GLN A 105 11.15 -17.11 -4.41
CA GLN A 105 10.63 -17.17 -3.05
C GLN A 105 10.85 -15.85 -2.30
N SER A 106 12.04 -15.25 -2.41
CA SER A 106 12.32 -13.93 -1.81
C SER A 106 11.38 -12.85 -2.34
N ILE A 107 11.15 -12.82 -3.66
CA ILE A 107 10.27 -11.84 -4.32
C ILE A 107 8.81 -12.07 -3.97
N GLU A 108 8.35 -13.33 -3.91
CA GLU A 108 6.99 -13.66 -3.49
C GLU A 108 6.71 -13.18 -2.07
N ALA A 109 7.65 -13.39 -1.14
CA ALA A 109 7.54 -12.86 0.21
C ALA A 109 7.42 -11.34 0.22
N GLN A 110 8.27 -10.63 -0.54
CA GLN A 110 8.19 -9.16 -0.64
C GLN A 110 6.89 -8.68 -1.28
N ARG A 111 6.36 -9.38 -2.29
CA ARG A 111 5.04 -9.09 -2.88
C ARG A 111 3.91 -9.23 -1.85
N ALA A 112 3.95 -10.28 -1.03
CA ALA A 112 2.97 -10.46 0.04
C ALA A 112 3.05 -9.33 1.07
N TYR A 113 4.26 -8.92 1.47
CA TYR A 113 4.46 -7.76 2.35
C TYR A 113 4.00 -6.45 1.72
N PHE A 114 4.21 -6.28 0.41
CA PHE A 114 3.75 -5.11 -0.33
C PHE A 114 2.24 -5.04 -0.35
N ALA A 115 1.56 -6.13 -0.72
CA ALA A 115 0.11 -6.24 -0.70
C ALA A 115 -0.48 -5.94 0.69
N SER A 116 0.09 -6.53 1.74
CA SER A 116 -0.30 -6.27 3.13
C SER A 116 -0.09 -4.80 3.52
N SER A 117 1.00 -4.17 3.07
CA SER A 117 1.27 -2.76 3.35
C SER A 117 0.29 -1.84 2.62
N GLN A 118 -0.11 -2.16 1.39
CA GLN A 118 -1.17 -1.42 0.69
C GLN A 118 -2.54 -1.61 1.34
N GLN A 119 -2.87 -2.82 1.81
CA GLN A 119 -4.10 -3.08 2.56
C GLN A 119 -4.15 -2.26 3.85
N ARG A 120 -3.05 -2.19 4.62
CA ARG A 120 -2.99 -1.37 5.83
C ARG A 120 -3.22 0.11 5.52
N MET A 121 -2.73 0.62 4.39
CA MET A 121 -3.02 2.00 3.97
C MET A 121 -4.53 2.22 3.77
N LEU A 122 -5.19 1.28 3.07
CA LEU A 122 -6.64 1.34 2.85
C LEU A 122 -7.41 1.25 4.16
N ASP A 123 -6.96 0.43 5.10
CA ASP A 123 -7.55 0.35 6.45
C ASP A 123 -7.42 1.69 7.19
N ILE A 124 -6.26 2.36 7.16
CA ILE A 124 -6.06 3.67 7.79
C ILE A 124 -7.00 4.71 7.16
N ILE A 125 -7.12 4.71 5.83
CA ILE A 125 -8.04 5.61 5.11
C ILE A 125 -9.48 5.34 5.53
N ARG A 126 -9.91 4.08 5.56
CA ARG A 126 -11.24 3.67 6.02
C ARG A 126 -11.50 4.07 7.47
N GLU A 127 -10.56 3.83 8.37
CA GLU A 127 -10.65 4.20 9.79
C GLU A 127 -10.84 5.71 9.94
N ARG A 128 -10.13 6.51 9.13
CA ARG A 128 -10.26 7.96 9.11
C ARG A 128 -11.60 8.41 8.53
N GLU A 129 -12.04 7.85 7.40
CA GLU A 129 -13.34 8.18 6.81
C GLU A 129 -14.48 7.85 7.78
N THR A 130 -14.40 6.69 8.44
CA THR A 130 -15.34 6.29 9.50
C THR A 130 -15.35 7.32 10.64
N LEU A 131 -14.18 7.80 11.08
CA LEU A 131 -14.07 8.81 12.13
C LEU A 131 -14.73 10.15 11.73
N LEU A 132 -14.64 10.52 10.45
CA LEU A 132 -15.24 11.74 9.90
C LEU A 132 -16.77 11.66 9.75
N GLU A 133 -17.30 10.46 9.49
CA GLU A 133 -18.73 10.22 9.27
C GLU A 133 -19.49 9.89 10.56
N GLN A 134 -18.84 9.22 11.52
CA GLN A 134 -19.47 8.84 12.78
C GLN A 134 -19.74 10.06 13.67
N MET A 135 -20.90 10.05 14.32
CA MET A 135 -21.24 11.03 15.37
C MET A 135 -20.92 10.42 16.75
N PRO A 136 -20.36 11.20 17.69
CA PRO A 136 -20.18 12.66 17.63
C PRO A 136 -18.83 13.12 17.03
N SER A 137 -17.91 12.21 16.67
CA SER A 137 -16.56 12.56 16.21
C SER A 137 -16.51 13.50 15.01
N GLY A 138 -17.36 13.27 14.00
CA GLY A 138 -17.46 14.07 12.78
C GLY A 138 -17.90 15.53 12.99
N TRP A 139 -18.55 15.83 14.12
CA TRP A 139 -18.91 17.20 14.49
C TRP A 139 -17.72 18.01 14.99
N PHE A 140 -16.74 17.34 15.59
CA PHE A 140 -15.61 17.99 16.24
C PHE A 140 -14.37 18.11 15.34
N ILE A 141 -14.26 17.30 14.28
CA ILE A 141 -13.07 17.27 13.43
C ILE A 141 -13.06 18.48 12.48
N SER A 142 -11.98 19.25 12.55
CA SER A 142 -11.79 20.45 11.74
C SER A 142 -11.28 20.14 10.33
N ASN A 143 -10.37 19.18 10.20
CA ASN A 143 -9.74 18.82 8.92
C ASN A 143 -10.44 17.64 8.25
N LYS A 144 -11.23 17.95 7.21
CA LYS A 144 -11.96 16.96 6.40
C LYS A 144 -11.32 16.67 5.03
N SER A 145 -10.11 17.17 4.78
CA SER A 145 -9.40 16.93 3.50
C SER A 145 -9.19 15.44 3.25
N LYS A 146 -9.35 14.97 2.01
CA LYS A 146 -9.16 13.55 1.69
C LYS A 146 -7.67 13.17 1.73
N ILE A 147 -7.37 11.95 2.14
CA ILE A 147 -6.03 11.37 1.94
C ILE A 147 -6.07 10.70 0.56
N GLU A 148 -5.34 11.27 -0.39
CA GLU A 148 -5.20 10.70 -1.72
C GLU A 148 -4.18 9.56 -1.69
N TYR A 149 -4.65 8.39 -2.11
CA TYR A 149 -3.85 7.19 -2.27
C TYR A 149 -4.43 6.36 -3.41
N GLU A 150 -3.61 6.09 -4.41
CA GLU A 150 -3.91 5.16 -5.49
C GLU A 150 -3.15 3.86 -5.20
N VAL A 151 -3.86 2.73 -5.22
CA VAL A 151 -3.25 1.42 -5.07
C VAL A 151 -2.37 1.14 -6.28
N ILE A 152 -1.16 0.68 -6.02
CA ILE A 152 -0.24 0.22 -7.04
C ILE A 152 -0.68 -1.20 -7.44
N SER A 153 -1.32 -1.29 -8.60
CA SER A 153 -1.76 -2.53 -9.25
C SER A 153 -1.31 -2.54 -10.70
N SER A 154 -1.39 -3.68 -11.37
CA SER A 154 -1.13 -3.71 -12.82
C SER A 154 -2.22 -3.08 -13.63
N THR A 155 -1.86 -2.81 -14.88
CA THR A 155 -2.77 -2.47 -15.97
C THR A 155 -3.87 -3.52 -16.14
N ALA A 156 -3.53 -4.82 -16.15
CA ALA A 156 -4.54 -5.88 -16.28
C ALA A 156 -5.59 -5.81 -15.16
N SER A 157 -5.17 -5.65 -13.90
CA SER A 157 -6.12 -5.49 -12.79
C SER A 157 -6.96 -4.22 -12.92
N LYS A 158 -6.37 -3.11 -13.38
CA LYS A 158 -7.12 -1.86 -13.63
C LYS A 158 -8.15 -2.06 -14.74
N ASP A 159 -7.76 -2.71 -15.84
CA ASP A 159 -8.62 -2.98 -16.98
C ASP A 159 -9.75 -3.95 -16.62
N THR A 160 -9.49 -4.98 -15.82
CA THR A 160 -10.51 -5.88 -15.27
C THR A 160 -11.49 -5.12 -14.36
N MET A 161 -11.01 -4.22 -13.52
CA MET A 161 -11.88 -3.41 -12.65
C MET A 161 -12.76 -2.45 -13.46
N VAL A 162 -12.25 -1.91 -14.57
CA VAL A 162 -13.00 -1.04 -15.49
C VAL A 162 -14.01 -1.84 -16.31
N SER A 163 -13.56 -2.93 -16.95
CA SER A 163 -14.39 -3.78 -17.82
C SER A 163 -15.39 -4.63 -17.04
N ARG A 164 -15.15 -4.85 -15.73
CA ARG A 164 -15.88 -5.78 -14.85
C ARG A 164 -15.94 -7.20 -15.40
N ARG A 165 -14.98 -7.58 -16.24
CA ARG A 165 -14.86 -8.90 -16.87
C ARG A 165 -13.41 -9.36 -16.78
N GLU A 166 -13.25 -10.64 -16.48
CA GLU A 166 -11.95 -11.31 -16.47
C GLU A 166 -12.03 -12.46 -17.47
N ASP A 167 -11.77 -12.14 -18.74
CA ASP A 167 -11.96 -13.07 -19.86
C ASP A 167 -10.70 -13.93 -20.13
N ASP A 168 -9.60 -13.68 -19.42
CA ASP A 168 -8.28 -14.31 -19.64
C ASP A 168 -7.86 -15.26 -18.50
N VAL A 169 -8.75 -16.19 -18.14
CA VAL A 169 -8.56 -17.14 -17.01
C VAL A 169 -7.89 -18.46 -17.44
N GLU A 170 -7.48 -18.60 -18.70
CA GLU A 170 -6.87 -19.84 -19.20
C GLU A 170 -5.42 -19.99 -18.71
N LEU A 171 -5.25 -20.81 -17.67
CA LEU A 171 -3.95 -21.09 -17.02
C LEU A 171 -3.00 -21.96 -17.85
N PHE A 172 -3.51 -22.63 -18.89
CA PHE A 172 -2.76 -23.55 -19.74
C PHE A 172 -3.28 -23.45 -21.18
N LYS A 173 -2.45 -22.93 -22.09
CA LYS A 173 -2.52 -23.21 -23.53
C LYS A 173 -1.27 -23.98 -23.93
#